data_AF-A0A661RHF7-F1
#
_entry.id   AF-A0A661RHF7-F1
#
_cell.length_a   1.000
_cell.length_b   1.000
_cell.length_c   1.000
_cell.angle_alpha   90.00
_cell.angle_beta   90.00
_cell.angle_gamma   90.00
#
_symmetry.space_group_name_H-M   'P 1'
#
loop_
_entity.id
_entity.type
_entity.pdbx_description
1 polymer ?
#
loop_
_entity_poly.entity_id
_entity_poly.type
_entity_poly.pdbx_seq_one_letter_code
_entity_poly.pdbx_strand_id
1 'polypeptide(L)'
;MNPFKILNIKRDASNKEIICAAAIAMRDRQYSAKEIAQAQKMLLDPVSRACHEFLHFIDLADTKKNLIQKITEKSKYLCRLETSDFNQLKYLTIFEKKS
;
A
#
# COMPACT_ATOMS: atom_id res chain seq x y z
N MET A 1 -2.22 6.49 5.75
CA MET A 1 -2.34 6.89 7.17
C MET A 1 -3.70 6.43 7.66
N ASN A 2 -3.81 5.66 8.74
CA ASN A 2 -5.10 5.16 9.23
C ASN A 2 -5.52 5.98 10.46
N PRO A 3 -6.53 6.86 10.35
CA PRO A 3 -6.89 7.78 11.42
C PRO A 3 -7.42 7.07 12.68
N PHE A 4 -8.05 5.89 12.55
CA PHE A 4 -8.49 5.08 13.70
C PHE A 4 -7.31 4.54 14.50
N LYS A 5 -6.21 4.16 13.83
CA LYS A 5 -4.99 3.69 14.51
C LYS A 5 -4.26 4.82 15.23
N ILE A 6 -4.25 6.01 14.64
CA ILE A 6 -3.54 7.18 15.20
C ILE A 6 -4.23 7.74 16.43
N LEU A 7 -5.56 7.80 16.39
CA LEU A 7 -6.37 8.24 17.52
C LEU A 7 -6.68 7.10 18.50
N ASN A 8 -6.28 5.87 18.18
CA ASN A 8 -6.53 4.66 18.98
C ASN A 8 -7.99 4.52 19.41
N ILE A 9 -8.91 4.65 18.45
CA ILE A 9 -10.35 4.59 18.66
C ILE A 9 -11.02 3.51 17.83
N LYS A 10 -12.18 3.06 18.31
CA LYS A 10 -13.04 2.11 17.61
C LYS A 10 -13.87 2.80 16.52
N ARG A 11 -14.41 2.00 15.61
CA ARG A 11 -15.20 2.45 14.45
C ARG A 11 -16.49 3.19 14.85
N ASP A 12 -17.14 2.70 15.89
CA ASP A 12 -18.37 3.22 16.47
C ASP A 12 -18.17 4.50 17.28
N ALA A 13 -16.92 5.02 17.33
CA ALA A 13 -16.61 6.20 18.11
C ALA A 13 -17.47 7.41 17.71
N SER A 14 -18.03 8.06 18.72
CA SER A 14 -18.77 9.30 18.56
C SER A 14 -17.83 10.45 18.19
N ASN A 15 -18.37 11.50 17.56
CA ASN A 15 -17.61 12.72 17.29
C ASN A 15 -17.00 13.32 18.57
N LYS A 16 -17.68 13.20 19.72
CA LYS A 16 -17.14 13.62 21.02
C LYS A 16 -15.90 12.80 21.41
N GLU A 17 -15.96 11.48 21.22
CA GLU A 17 -14.86 10.57 21.53
C GLU A 17 -13.67 10.78 20.60
N ILE A 18 -13.91 11.07 19.31
CA ILE A 18 -12.86 11.43 18.34
C ILE A 18 -12.08 12.68 18.81
N ILE A 19 -12.79 13.71 19.27
CA ILE A 19 -12.17 14.95 19.78
C ILE A 19 -11.36 14.67 21.05
N CYS A 20 -11.93 13.91 21.99
CA CYS A 20 -11.22 13.52 23.22
C CYS A 20 -9.97 12.67 22.91
N ALA A 21 -10.08 11.73 21.97
CA ALA A 21 -8.97 10.88 21.55
C ALA A 21 -7.85 11.67 20.88
N ALA A 22 -8.17 12.68 20.08
CA ALA A 22 -7.17 13.59 19.52
C ALA A 22 -6.41 14.34 20.62
N ALA A 23 -7.10 14.83 21.65
CA ALA A 23 -6.46 15.47 22.79
C ALA A 23 -5.54 14.52 23.57
N ILE A 24 -5.96 13.26 23.77
CA ILE A 24 -5.15 12.22 24.42
C ILE A 24 -3.91 11.91 23.56
N ALA A 25 -4.07 11.69 22.25
CA ALA A 25 -2.97 11.40 21.34
C ALA A 25 -1.94 12.54 21.30
N MET A 26 -2.38 13.80 21.41
CA MET A 26 -1.47 14.96 21.50
C MET A 26 -0.64 14.93 22.78
N ARG A 27 -1.25 14.51 23.90
CA ARG A 27 -0.57 14.38 25.19
C ARG A 27 0.44 13.23 25.19
N ASP A 28 0.11 12.12 24.55
CA ASP A 28 0.94 10.93 24.51
C ASP A 28 2.15 11.07 23.55
N ARG A 29 2.17 12.12 22.72
CA ARG A 29 3.28 12.48 21.80
C ARG A 29 3.76 11.36 20.86
N GLN A 30 2.93 10.34 20.64
CA GLN A 30 3.26 9.22 19.75
C GLN A 30 3.25 9.64 18.26
N TYR A 31 2.45 10.66 17.91
CA TYR A 31 2.31 11.18 16.56
C TYR A 31 2.52 12.69 16.55
N SER A 32 2.86 13.26 15.39
CA SER A 32 3.00 14.72 15.28
C SER A 32 1.64 15.41 15.42
N ALA A 33 1.63 16.62 15.98
CA ALA A 33 0.39 17.39 16.13
C ALA A 33 -0.35 17.60 14.79
N LYS A 34 0.41 17.73 13.68
CA LYS A 34 -0.13 17.84 12.32
C LYS A 34 -0.86 16.56 11.90
N GLU A 35 -0.28 15.40 12.18
CA GLU A 35 -0.89 14.10 11.88
C GLU A 35 -2.16 13.88 12.69
N ILE A 36 -2.15 14.22 13.98
CA ILE A 36 -3.31 14.07 14.86
C ILE A 36 -4.46 14.97 14.38
N ALA A 37 -4.16 16.24 14.07
CA ALA A 37 -5.16 17.18 13.54
C ALA A 37 -5.73 16.73 12.21
N GLN A 38 -4.90 16.18 11.31
CA GLN A 38 -5.34 15.62 10.04
C GLN A 38 -6.23 14.38 10.25
N ALA A 39 -5.86 13.47 11.16
CA ALA A 39 -6.65 12.30 11.49
C ALA A 39 -8.02 12.68 12.08
N GLN A 40 -8.05 13.66 12.98
CA GLN A 40 -9.29 14.20 13.53
C GLN A 40 -10.19 14.78 12.43
N LYS A 41 -9.62 15.61 11.52
CA LYS A 41 -10.36 16.20 10.40
C LYS A 41 -10.96 15.12 9.48
N MET A 42 -10.20 14.07 9.18
CA MET A 42 -10.64 12.96 8.34
C MET A 42 -11.79 12.14 8.94
N LEU A 43 -11.88 12.04 10.27
CA LEU A 43 -12.96 11.29 10.93
C LEU A 43 -14.20 12.14 11.22
N LEU A 44 -14.05 13.46 11.32
CA LEU A 44 -15.18 14.39 11.46
C LEU A 44 -15.92 14.60 10.14
N ASP A 45 -15.23 14.46 9.00
CA ASP A 45 -15.87 14.48 7.68
C ASP A 45 -16.55 13.13 7.38
N PRO A 46 -17.89 13.08 7.18
CA PRO A 46 -18.62 11.82 7.00
C PRO A 46 -18.19 11.03 5.76
N VAL A 47 -17.80 11.72 4.67
CA VAL A 47 -17.35 11.06 3.43
C VAL A 47 -15.99 10.40 3.65
N SER A 48 -15.03 11.16 4.18
CA SER A 48 -13.71 10.63 4.52
C SER A 48 -13.79 9.52 5.56
N ARG A 49 -14.66 9.65 6.57
CA ARG A 49 -14.91 8.60 7.57
C ARG A 49 -15.38 7.31 6.91
N ALA A 50 -16.39 7.34 6.05
CA ALA A 50 -16.88 6.15 5.36
C ALA A 50 -15.78 5.46 4.53
N CYS A 51 -14.96 6.24 3.81
CA CYS A 51 -13.80 5.72 3.09
C CYS A 51 -12.79 5.04 4.01
N HIS A 52 -12.47 5.66 5.15
CA HIS A 52 -11.53 5.11 6.11
C HIS A 52 -12.09 3.89 6.86
N GLU A 53 -13.40 3.82 7.12
CA GLU A 53 -14.05 2.65 7.69
C GLU A 53 -13.99 1.45 6.73
N PHE A 54 -14.23 1.69 5.45
CA PHE A 54 -14.09 0.67 4.41
C PHE A 54 -12.65 0.18 4.30
N LEU A 55 -11.68 1.09 4.24
CA LEU A 55 -10.25 0.75 4.18
C LEU A 55 -9.75 0.07 5.46
N HIS A 56 -10.34 0.36 6.62
CA HIS A 56 -10.02 -0.33 7.86
C HIS A 56 -10.49 -1.79 7.83
N PHE A 57 -11.59 -2.07 7.13
CA PHE A 57 -12.13 -3.43 7.02
C PHE A 57 -11.35 -4.31 6.06
N ILE A 58 -10.78 -3.72 5.01
CA ILE A 58 -10.02 -4.48 4.02
C ILE A 58 -8.56 -4.57 4.46
N ASP A 59 -8.19 -5.69 5.08
CA ASP A 59 -6.79 -6.03 5.27
C ASP A 59 -6.16 -6.45 3.93
N LEU A 60 -5.56 -5.48 3.23
CA LEU A 60 -4.82 -5.72 1.99
C LEU A 60 -3.35 -6.11 2.22
N ALA A 61 -2.91 -6.34 3.48
CA ALA A 61 -1.51 -6.64 3.74
C ALA A 61 -1.09 -7.93 3.02
N ASP A 62 -1.90 -8.99 3.16
CA ASP A 62 -1.63 -10.29 2.54
C ASP A 62 -1.78 -10.26 1.03
N THR A 63 -2.80 -9.56 0.51
CA THR A 63 -3.00 -9.42 -0.93
C THR A 63 -1.85 -8.65 -1.59
N LYS A 64 -1.36 -7.58 -0.93
CA LYS A 64 -0.18 -6.83 -1.36
C LYS A 64 1.07 -7.70 -1.36
N LYS A 65 1.30 -8.48 -0.30
CA LYS A 65 2.46 -9.39 -0.20
C LYS A 65 2.44 -10.44 -1.32
N ASN A 66 1.29 -11.06 -1.54
CA ASN A 66 1.09 -12.06 -2.59
C ASN A 66 1.27 -11.45 -4.00
N LEU A 67 0.79 -10.22 -4.21
CA LEU A 67 0.97 -9.52 -5.48
C LEU A 67 2.45 -9.23 -5.76
N ILE A 68 3.17 -8.70 -4.77
CA ILE A 68 4.62 -8.42 -4.89
C ILE A 68 5.37 -9.71 -5.22
N GLN A 69 5.09 -10.80 -4.51
CA GLN A 69 5.70 -12.10 -4.77
C GLN A 69 5.47 -12.56 -6.23
N LYS A 70 4.22 -12.51 -6.71
CA LYS A 70 3.87 -12.89 -8.09
C LYS A 70 4.59 -12.01 -9.12
N ILE A 71 4.70 -10.71 -8.88
CA ILE A 71 5.43 -9.79 -9.76
C ILE A 71 6.93 -10.15 -9.80
N THR A 72 7.54 -10.41 -8.64
CA THR A 72 8.95 -10.80 -8.54
C THR A 72 9.24 -12.15 -9.18
N GLU A 73 8.35 -13.13 -9.03
CA GLU A 73 8.49 -14.44 -9.70
C GLU A 73 8.39 -14.29 -11.22
N LYS A 74 7.43 -13.50 -11.69
CA LYS A 74 7.24 -13.23 -13.12
C LYS A 74 8.43 -12.50 -13.75
N SER A 75 8.98 -11.49 -13.07
CA SER A 75 10.16 -10.79 -13.57
C SER A 75 11.41 -11.68 -13.60
N LYS A 76 11.59 -12.54 -12.59
CA LYS A 76 12.70 -13.50 -12.54
C LYS A 76 12.63 -14.55 -13.66
N TYR A 77 11.42 -14.95 -14.05
CA TYR A 77 11.21 -15.84 -15.20
C TYR A 77 11.58 -15.16 -16.53
N LEU A 78 11.19 -13.90 -16.71
CA LEU A 78 11.53 -13.12 -17.92
C LEU A 78 13.05 -12.95 -18.08
N CYS A 79 13.77 -12.58 -17.03
CA CYS A 79 15.23 -12.49 -17.08
C CYS A 79 15.93 -13.83 -17.39
N ARG A 80 15.30 -14.97 -17.05
CA ARG A 80 15.86 -16.30 -17.31
C ARG A 80 15.64 -16.73 -18.77
N LEU A 81 14.53 -16.34 -19.40
CA LEU A 81 14.31 -16.60 -20.83
C LEU A 81 15.28 -15.82 -21.72
N GLU A 82 15.56 -14.56 -21.40
CA GLU A 82 16.50 -13.74 -22.17
C GLU A 82 17.89 -14.37 -22.25
N THR A 83 18.35 -15.06 -21.19
CA THR A 83 19.64 -15.78 -21.21
C THR A 83 19.63 -17.12 -21.97
N SER A 84 18.45 -17.69 -22.23
CA SER A 84 18.29 -18.99 -22.90
C SER A 84 18.24 -18.85 -24.44
N ASP A 85 17.72 -17.74 -24.96
CA ASP A 85 17.46 -17.58 -26.39
C ASP A 85 18.68 -17.14 -27.22
N PHE A 86 19.80 -16.76 -26.59
CA PHE A 86 21.04 -16.42 -27.30
C PHE A 86 21.66 -17.60 -28.07
N ASN A 87 21.30 -18.84 -27.76
CA ASN A 87 21.76 -20.02 -28.52
C ASN A 87 20.91 -20.32 -29.77
N GLN A 88 19.69 -19.78 -29.89
CA GLN A 88 18.81 -20.04 -31.05
C GLN A 88 19.12 -19.11 -32.24
N LEU A 89 19.74 -17.96 -31.99
CA LEU A 89 20.14 -16.99 -33.02
C LEU A 89 21.40 -17.39 -33.78
N LYS A 90 22.13 -18.44 -33.34
CA LYS A 90 23.33 -18.96 -34.03
C LYS A 90 23.04 -19.49 -35.44
N TYR A 91 21.78 -19.79 -35.77
CA TYR A 91 21.37 -20.29 -37.09
C TYR A 91 20.83 -19.20 -38.04
N LEU A 92 20.69 -17.95 -37.58
CA LEU A 92 20.19 -16.85 -38.42
C LEU A 92 21.30 -16.13 -39.22
N THR A 93 22.57 -16.41 -38.91
CA THR A 93 23.73 -15.90 -39.67
C THR A 93 23.89 -16.53 -41.06
N ILE A 94 23.03 -17.49 -41.42
CA ILE A 94 23.01 -18.12 -42.75
C ILE A 94 22.73 -17.08 -43.86
N PHE A 95 22.04 -15.98 -43.56
CA PHE A 95 21.69 -14.95 -44.54
C PHE A 95 22.73 -13.83 -44.67
N GLU A 96 23.73 -13.75 -43.77
CA GLU A 96 24.76 -12.69 -43.84
C GLU A 96 25.88 -12.99 -44.85
N LYS A 97 25.84 -14.14 -45.53
CA LYS A 97 26.81 -14.47 -46.57
C LYS A 97 26.18 -14.39 -47.95
N LYS A 98 26.15 -13.18 -48.53
CA LYS A 98 26.23 -13.02 -49.99
C LYS A 98 26.72 -11.64 -50.41
N SER A 99 27.83 -11.71 -51.17
CA SER A 99 28.51 -10.72 -52.03
C SER A 99 29.26 -9.57 -51.36
#